data_AF-X1UML2-F1
#
_entry.id   AF-X1UML2-F1
#
_cell.length_a   1.000
_cell.length_b   1.000
_cell.length_c   1.000
_cell.angle_alpha   90.00
_cell.angle_beta   90.00
_cell.angle_gamma   90.00
#
_symmetry.space_group_name_H-M   'P 1'
#
loop_
_entity.id
_entity.type
_entity.pdbx_description
1 polymer ?
#
loop_
_entity_poly.entity_id
_entity_poly.type
_entity_poly.pdbx_seq_one_letter_code
_entity_poly.pdbx_strand_id
1 'polypeptide(L)'
;MYQAHEERLSWVDGTYLPDHLKIENWGAGDSVLERVQEALRAYGSSVQSLSATIQDFVTKVLKIENMDDLLEENEAELEYRVRMADARSSIHGTAVVGPEEEIYKISTPITGLPASIVILMDTVSAAANTPKSKLFGNMTGTLGSSSGKYDRANWDNQVETFQNEICTPIIEDDMRFASAILGVNFDDLKLEWVDVKEKGEKETAETRKLN
;
A
#
# COMPACT_ATOMS: atom_id res chain seq x y z
N MET A 1 -7.57 44.46 20.08
CA MET A 1 -8.18 43.32 20.79
C MET A 1 -8.70 42.37 19.72
N TYR A 2 -7.98 41.29 19.45
CA TYR A 2 -8.41 40.25 18.49
C TYR A 2 -9.47 39.41 19.22
N GLN A 3 -10.75 39.61 18.91
CA GLN A 3 -11.83 38.76 19.42
C GLN A 3 -12.10 37.66 18.40
N ALA A 4 -11.40 36.54 18.56
CA ALA A 4 -11.85 35.27 18.02
C ALA A 4 -12.76 34.59 19.06
N HIS A 5 -13.92 34.09 18.63
CA HIS A 5 -14.83 33.35 19.51
C HIS A 5 -14.16 32.05 19.98
N GLU A 6 -14.36 31.67 21.24
CA GLU A 6 -13.72 30.51 21.89
C GLU A 6 -13.99 29.15 21.22
N GLU A 7 -14.97 29.11 20.32
CA GLU A 7 -15.40 27.91 19.58
C GLU A 7 -14.79 27.81 18.16
N ARG A 8 -13.85 28.69 17.78
CA ARG A 8 -13.20 28.63 16.47
C ARG A 8 -12.16 27.52 16.43
N LEU A 9 -12.60 26.33 16.03
CA LEU A 9 -11.73 25.22 15.69
C LEU A 9 -10.95 25.54 14.40
N SER A 10 -9.63 25.54 14.49
CA SER A 10 -8.75 25.47 13.33
C SER A 10 -8.60 24.01 12.90
N TRP A 11 -8.82 23.71 11.62
CA TRP A 11 -8.62 22.36 11.09
C TRP A 11 -7.86 22.39 9.77
N VAL A 12 -7.09 21.33 9.54
CA VAL A 12 -6.48 21.06 8.24
C VAL A 12 -7.54 20.44 7.34
N ASP A 13 -7.90 21.15 6.28
CA ASP A 13 -9.00 20.73 5.41
C ASP A 13 -8.63 19.51 4.55
N GLY A 14 -9.66 18.74 4.18
CA GLY A 14 -9.55 17.58 3.30
C GLY A 14 -9.49 17.95 1.82
N THR A 15 -9.92 17.05 0.95
CA THR A 15 -10.05 17.33 -0.49
C THR A 15 -11.13 18.38 -0.73
N TYR A 16 -10.96 19.19 -1.78
CA TYR A 16 -11.98 20.17 -2.18
C TYR A 16 -13.34 19.49 -2.38
N LEU A 17 -14.33 20.07 -1.71
CA LEU A 17 -15.74 19.70 -1.80
C LEU A 17 -16.52 20.96 -2.21
N PRO A 18 -17.49 20.88 -3.14
CA PRO A 18 -18.33 22.01 -3.51
C PRO A 18 -19.10 22.57 -2.31
N ASP A 19 -19.38 23.87 -2.31
CA ASP A 19 -19.96 24.59 -1.15
C ASP A 19 -21.24 23.97 -0.61
N HIS A 20 -22.12 23.47 -1.48
CA HIS A 20 -23.37 22.83 -1.06
C HIS A 20 -23.14 21.53 -0.28
N LEU A 21 -22.14 20.73 -0.68
CA LEU A 21 -21.75 19.50 0.04
C LEU A 21 -20.88 19.81 1.26
N LYS A 22 -20.10 20.90 1.25
CA LYS A 22 -19.38 21.37 2.44
C LYS A 22 -20.34 21.72 3.57
N ILE A 23 -21.49 22.33 3.27
CA ILE A 23 -22.51 22.63 4.30
C ILE A 23 -23.01 21.34 4.96
N GLU A 24 -23.23 20.28 4.17
CA GLU A 24 -23.61 18.96 4.68
C GLU A 24 -22.49 18.33 5.51
N ASN A 25 -21.23 18.59 5.16
CA ASN A 25 -20.04 18.13 5.87
C ASN A 25 -19.52 19.13 6.93
N TRP A 26 -20.41 19.96 7.49
CA TRP A 26 -20.10 20.93 8.56
C TRP A 26 -18.95 21.90 8.26
N GLY A 27 -18.77 22.25 6.99
CA GLY A 27 -17.72 23.14 6.50
C GLY A 27 -16.39 22.43 6.17
N ALA A 28 -16.27 21.14 6.49
CA ALA A 28 -15.10 20.35 6.18
C ALA A 28 -15.11 19.85 4.72
N GLY A 29 -13.92 19.65 4.18
CA GLY A 29 -13.63 19.01 2.91
C GLY A 29 -13.75 17.50 3.00
N ASP A 30 -13.64 16.86 1.85
CA ASP A 30 -13.84 15.43 1.71
C ASP A 30 -12.62 14.62 2.20
N SER A 31 -12.83 13.37 2.57
CA SER A 31 -11.77 12.50 3.07
C SER A 31 -10.69 12.27 2.01
N VAL A 32 -9.44 12.59 2.35
CA VAL A 32 -8.27 12.30 1.48
C VAL A 32 -8.12 10.79 1.25
N LEU A 33 -8.59 9.97 2.19
CA LEU A 33 -8.51 8.50 2.10
C LEU A 33 -9.50 7.91 1.10
N GLU A 34 -10.62 8.59 0.84
CA GLU A 34 -11.64 8.10 -0.09
C GLU A 34 -11.09 7.97 -1.51
N ARG A 35 -10.27 8.94 -1.93
CA ARG A 35 -9.55 8.91 -3.20
C ARG A 35 -8.63 7.69 -3.37
N VAL A 36 -8.06 7.20 -2.28
CA VAL A 36 -7.12 6.07 -2.30
C VAL A 36 -7.85 4.73 -2.15
N GLN A 37 -9.06 4.74 -1.61
CA GLN A 37 -9.78 3.55 -1.19
C GLN A 37 -10.05 2.59 -2.35
N GLU A 38 -10.51 3.08 -3.50
CA GLU A 38 -10.80 2.25 -4.67
C GLU A 38 -9.54 1.60 -5.23
N ALA A 39 -8.48 2.39 -5.43
CA ALA A 39 -7.18 1.90 -5.91
C ALA A 39 -6.60 0.83 -4.96
N LEU A 40 -6.69 1.05 -3.65
CA LEU A 40 -6.20 0.11 -2.65
C LEU A 40 -7.00 -1.20 -2.65
N ARG A 41 -8.32 -1.14 -2.78
CA ARG A 41 -9.18 -2.33 -2.90
C ARG A 41 -8.86 -3.13 -4.16
N ALA A 42 -8.66 -2.45 -5.30
CA ALA A 42 -8.29 -3.09 -6.55
C ALA A 42 -6.93 -3.80 -6.43
N TYR A 43 -5.94 -3.13 -5.83
CA TYR A 43 -4.64 -3.74 -5.55
C TYR A 43 -4.75 -4.96 -4.63
N GLY A 44 -5.44 -4.84 -3.50
CA GLY A 44 -5.63 -5.93 -2.54
C GLY A 44 -6.35 -7.15 -3.14
N SER A 45 -7.41 -6.92 -3.92
CA SER A 45 -8.15 -7.98 -4.62
C SER A 45 -7.28 -8.68 -5.66
N SER A 46 -6.42 -7.93 -6.35
CA SER A 46 -5.48 -8.49 -7.32
C SER A 46 -4.41 -9.36 -6.67
N VAL A 47 -3.88 -8.95 -5.51
CA VAL A 47 -2.92 -9.75 -4.73
C VAL A 47 -3.57 -11.04 -4.21
N GLN A 48 -4.82 -10.98 -3.75
CA GLN A 48 -5.57 -12.17 -3.35
C GLN A 48 -5.80 -13.12 -4.52
N SER A 49 -6.21 -12.60 -5.68
CA SER A 49 -6.42 -13.39 -6.90
C SER A 49 -5.13 -14.04 -7.39
N LEU A 50 -3.99 -13.34 -7.30
CA LEU A 50 -2.68 -13.92 -7.58
C LEU A 50 -2.37 -15.08 -6.62
N SER A 51 -2.63 -14.90 -5.32
CA SER A 51 -2.37 -15.94 -4.32
C SER A 51 -3.21 -17.20 -4.58
N ALA A 52 -4.48 -17.05 -4.98
CA ALA A 52 -5.32 -18.16 -5.42
C ALA A 52 -4.76 -18.83 -6.69
N THR A 53 -4.34 -18.03 -7.69
CA THR A 53 -3.75 -18.55 -8.94
C THR A 53 -2.46 -19.35 -8.68
N ILE A 54 -1.65 -18.95 -7.70
CA ILE A 54 -0.43 -19.68 -7.30
C ILE A 54 -0.79 -21.05 -6.69
N GLN A 55 -1.88 -21.15 -5.93
CA GLN A 55 -2.36 -22.43 -5.40
C GLN A 55 -2.84 -23.34 -6.54
N ASP A 56 -3.60 -22.79 -7.48
CA ASP A 56 -4.09 -23.53 -8.65
C ASP A 56 -2.97 -24.03 -9.56
N PHE A 57 -1.80 -23.37 -9.56
CA PHE A 57 -0.62 -23.80 -10.31
C PHE A 57 -0.06 -25.16 -9.85
N VAL A 58 -0.49 -25.66 -8.68
CA VAL A 58 -0.10 -26.97 -8.15
C VAL A 58 -1.12 -28.07 -8.49
N THR A 59 -2.20 -27.75 -9.21
CA THR A 59 -3.23 -28.72 -9.56
C THR A 59 -2.68 -29.82 -10.47
N LYS A 60 -2.80 -31.06 -10.02
CA LYS A 60 -2.46 -32.27 -10.79
C LYS A 60 -3.76 -32.86 -11.31
N VAL A 61 -3.81 -33.16 -12.60
CA VAL A 61 -4.93 -33.92 -13.16
C VAL A 61 -4.50 -35.39 -13.22
N LEU A 62 -5.27 -36.23 -12.54
CA LEU A 62 -5.15 -37.68 -12.57
C LEU A 62 -6.23 -38.22 -13.51
N LYS A 63 -5.81 -38.84 -14.61
CA LYS A 63 -6.70 -39.60 -15.50
C LYS A 63 -6.64 -41.08 -15.13
N ILE A 64 -7.81 -41.67 -14.93
CA ILE A 64 -8.02 -43.10 -14.66
C ILE A 64 -9.09 -43.56 -15.67
N GLU A 65 -8.85 -44.67 -16.36
CA GLU A 65 -9.89 -45.32 -17.18
C GLU A 65 -11.01 -45.89 -16.31
N ASN A 66 -12.25 -45.87 -16.82
CA ASN A 66 -13.44 -46.39 -16.13
C ASN A 66 -13.68 -45.76 -14.73
N MET A 67 -13.40 -44.45 -14.61
CA MET A 67 -13.62 -43.69 -13.36
C MET A 67 -15.07 -43.76 -12.87
N ASP A 68 -16.04 -43.74 -13.79
CA ASP A 68 -17.47 -43.79 -13.47
C ASP A 68 -17.85 -45.12 -12.82
N ASP A 69 -17.34 -46.25 -13.35
CA ASP A 69 -17.57 -47.58 -12.78
C ASP A 69 -16.90 -47.75 -11.41
N LEU A 70 -15.69 -47.18 -11.24
CA LEU A 70 -14.95 -47.20 -9.98
C LEU A 70 -15.63 -46.38 -8.86
N LEU A 71 -16.30 -45.29 -9.22
CA LEU A 71 -17.09 -44.47 -8.29
C LEU A 71 -18.32 -45.22 -7.78
N GLU A 72 -18.97 -46.02 -8.64
CA GLU A 72 -20.17 -46.78 -8.28
C GLU A 72 -19.86 -48.04 -7.48
N GLU A 73 -18.79 -48.76 -7.80
CA GLU A 73 -18.49 -50.06 -7.17
C GLU A 73 -17.58 -49.97 -5.94
N ASN A 74 -16.65 -49.00 -5.87
CA ASN A 74 -15.54 -49.09 -4.91
C ASN A 74 -14.90 -47.73 -4.52
N GLU A 75 -15.75 -46.75 -4.18
CA GLU A 75 -15.37 -45.36 -3.81
C GLU A 75 -14.23 -45.29 -2.76
N ALA A 76 -14.26 -46.14 -1.74
CA ALA A 76 -13.26 -46.13 -0.67
C ALA A 76 -11.85 -46.53 -1.14
N GLU A 77 -11.75 -47.47 -2.10
CA GLU A 77 -10.48 -47.87 -2.68
C GLU A 77 -9.92 -46.80 -3.62
N LEU A 78 -10.79 -46.15 -4.39
CA LEU A 78 -10.45 -45.01 -5.23
C LEU A 78 -9.89 -43.85 -4.40
N GLU A 79 -10.55 -43.49 -3.30
CA GLU A 79 -10.13 -42.40 -2.41
C GLU A 79 -8.75 -42.70 -1.79
N TYR A 80 -8.51 -43.94 -1.38
CA TYR A 80 -7.21 -44.39 -0.86
C TYR A 80 -6.09 -44.26 -1.91
N ARG A 81 -6.35 -44.65 -3.16
CA ARG A 81 -5.39 -44.55 -4.27
C ARG A 81 -5.06 -43.11 -4.63
N VAL A 82 -6.07 -42.24 -4.75
CA VAL A 82 -5.88 -40.80 -4.98
C VAL A 82 -5.03 -40.17 -3.89
N ARG A 83 -5.31 -40.50 -2.62
CA ARG A 83 -4.57 -39.98 -1.46
C ARG A 83 -3.12 -40.49 -1.43
N MET A 84 -2.88 -41.75 -1.78
CA MET A 84 -1.54 -42.32 -1.95
C MET A 84 -0.76 -41.63 -3.09
N ALA A 85 -1.41 -41.40 -4.23
CA ALA A 85 -0.80 -40.76 -5.39
C ALA A 85 -0.44 -39.30 -5.08
N ASP A 86 -1.31 -38.56 -4.41
CA ASP A 86 -1.03 -37.18 -4.03
C ASP A 86 0.06 -37.08 -2.95
N ALA A 87 0.00 -37.92 -1.91
CA ALA A 87 1.02 -37.95 -0.85
C ALA A 87 2.42 -38.28 -1.41
N ARG A 88 2.52 -39.29 -2.29
CA ARG A 88 3.81 -39.64 -2.93
C ARG A 88 4.31 -38.53 -3.85
N SER A 89 3.41 -37.92 -4.61
CA SER A 89 3.74 -36.80 -5.49
C SER A 89 4.18 -35.56 -4.70
N SER A 90 3.58 -35.31 -3.53
CA SER A 90 3.94 -34.19 -2.66
C SER A 90 5.27 -34.39 -1.93
N ILE A 91 5.62 -35.64 -1.57
CA ILE A 91 6.83 -35.93 -0.78
C ILE A 91 8.05 -36.16 -1.69
N HIS A 92 7.90 -36.89 -2.80
CA HIS A 92 9.03 -37.31 -3.64
C HIS A 92 9.08 -36.62 -5.01
N GLY A 93 8.06 -35.82 -5.38
CA GLY A 93 7.97 -35.23 -6.71
C GLY A 93 7.79 -36.26 -7.85
N THR A 94 7.63 -37.54 -7.50
CA THR A 94 7.55 -38.67 -8.43
C THR A 94 6.17 -39.30 -8.32
N ALA A 95 5.44 -39.30 -9.44
CA ALA A 95 4.20 -40.02 -9.58
C ALA A 95 4.50 -41.48 -9.98
N VAL A 96 4.12 -42.45 -9.14
CA VAL A 96 4.07 -43.86 -9.53
C VAL A 96 2.66 -44.11 -10.02
N VAL A 97 2.54 -44.35 -11.31
CA VAL A 97 1.28 -44.39 -12.04
C VAL A 97 1.13 -45.80 -12.64
N GLY A 98 -0.05 -46.41 -12.51
CA GLY A 98 -0.33 -47.71 -13.10
C GLY A 98 -0.15 -47.71 -14.63
N PRO A 99 -0.10 -48.88 -15.28
CA PRO A 99 0.18 -48.97 -16.73
C PRO A 99 -0.80 -48.21 -17.64
N GLU A 100 -2.00 -47.87 -17.14
CA GLU A 100 -3.05 -47.15 -17.89
C GLU A 100 -3.50 -45.84 -17.21
N GLU A 101 -2.79 -45.39 -16.19
CA GLU A 101 -3.09 -44.12 -15.52
C GLU A 101 -2.14 -43.03 -16.08
N GLU A 102 -2.60 -41.77 -16.08
CA GLU A 102 -1.75 -40.63 -16.45
C GLU A 102 -1.88 -39.50 -15.42
N ILE A 103 -0.75 -38.98 -14.95
CA ILE A 103 -0.70 -37.76 -14.15
C ILE A 103 0.03 -36.69 -14.95
N TYR A 104 -0.65 -35.57 -15.20
CA TYR A 104 -0.03 -34.39 -15.81
C TYR A 104 -0.35 -33.14 -15.00
N LYS A 105 0.61 -32.21 -15.02
CA LYS A 105 0.49 -30.91 -14.38
C LYS A 105 0.02 -29.89 -15.42
N ILE A 106 -1.11 -29.23 -15.15
CA ILE A 106 -1.53 -28.09 -15.96
C ILE A 106 -0.75 -26.87 -15.46
N SER A 107 0.07 -26.29 -16.33
CA SER A 107 0.81 -25.06 -16.03
C SER A 107 0.00 -23.87 -16.50
N THR A 108 -0.47 -23.03 -15.56
CA THR A 108 -1.16 -21.77 -15.90
C THR A 108 -0.12 -20.70 -16.21
N PRO A 109 -0.05 -20.13 -17.43
CA PRO A 109 0.96 -19.13 -17.75
C PRO A 109 0.76 -17.85 -16.93
N ILE A 110 1.78 -17.48 -16.13
CA ILE A 110 1.81 -16.26 -15.28
C ILE A 110 2.46 -15.07 -16.03
N THR A 111 2.61 -15.17 -17.36
CA THR A 111 3.26 -14.14 -18.16
C THR A 111 2.51 -12.81 -18.09
N GLY A 112 3.18 -11.74 -17.65
CA GLY A 112 2.61 -10.38 -17.57
C GLY A 112 1.91 -10.02 -16.25
N LEU A 113 1.67 -10.98 -15.35
CA LEU A 113 1.10 -10.73 -14.02
C LEU A 113 1.96 -9.78 -13.16
N PRO A 114 3.30 -9.95 -13.08
CA PRO A 114 4.15 -9.02 -12.34
C PRO A 114 4.07 -7.57 -12.85
N ALA A 115 4.00 -7.37 -14.17
CA ALA A 115 3.86 -6.03 -14.76
C ALA A 115 2.50 -5.38 -14.42
N SER A 116 1.44 -6.18 -14.39
CA SER A 116 0.09 -5.73 -14.02
C SER A 116 0.03 -5.27 -12.56
N ILE A 117 0.72 -5.98 -11.66
CA ILE A 117 0.81 -5.59 -10.24
C ILE A 117 1.56 -4.28 -10.08
N VAL A 118 2.63 -4.05 -10.85
CA VAL A 118 3.37 -2.77 -10.81
C VAL A 118 2.47 -1.61 -11.24
N ILE A 119 1.64 -1.78 -12.27
CA ILE A 119 0.68 -0.74 -12.70
C ILE A 119 -0.33 -0.43 -11.59
N LEU A 120 -0.81 -1.46 -10.87
CA LEU A 120 -1.71 -1.26 -9.73
C LEU A 120 -1.01 -0.52 -8.58
N MET A 121 0.24 -0.85 -8.28
CA MET A 121 1.05 -0.10 -7.30
C MET A 121 1.22 1.36 -7.72
N ASP A 122 1.53 1.62 -9.00
CA ASP A 122 1.63 2.99 -9.54
C ASP A 122 0.30 3.75 -9.43
N THR A 123 -0.82 3.08 -9.67
CA THR A 123 -2.17 3.66 -9.53
C THR A 123 -2.46 4.05 -8.07
N VAL A 124 -2.12 3.19 -7.11
CA VAL A 124 -2.27 3.49 -5.67
C VAL A 124 -1.38 4.66 -5.26
N SER A 125 -0.12 4.68 -5.72
CA SER A 125 0.81 5.78 -5.44
C SER A 125 0.35 7.12 -6.02
N ALA A 126 -0.20 7.10 -7.23
CA ALA A 126 -0.77 8.29 -7.85
C ALA A 126 -2.01 8.79 -7.09
N ALA A 127 -2.91 7.88 -6.68
CA ALA A 127 -4.09 8.23 -5.90
C ALA A 127 -3.73 8.81 -4.53
N ALA A 128 -2.72 8.25 -3.85
CA ALA A 128 -2.22 8.70 -2.56
C ALA A 128 -1.31 9.94 -2.64
N ASN A 129 -1.02 10.43 -3.84
CA ASN A 129 -0.05 11.50 -4.10
C ASN A 129 1.27 11.29 -3.34
N THR A 130 1.71 10.03 -3.25
CA THR A 130 2.88 9.59 -2.47
C THR A 130 3.73 8.69 -3.35
N PRO A 131 5.04 8.97 -3.51
CA PRO A 131 5.90 8.16 -4.37
C PRO A 131 5.88 6.68 -3.99
N LYS A 132 5.88 5.82 -5.01
CA LYS A 132 5.85 4.37 -4.86
C LYS A 132 6.96 3.83 -3.95
N SER A 133 8.15 4.41 -4.05
CA SER A 133 9.31 4.06 -3.21
C SER A 133 9.13 4.39 -1.72
N LYS A 134 8.30 5.38 -1.38
CA LYS A 134 7.91 5.70 0.01
C LYS A 134 6.73 4.87 0.48
N LEU A 135 5.71 4.70 -0.37
CA LEU A 135 4.47 4.02 0.00
C LEU A 135 4.62 2.50 0.14
N PHE A 136 5.37 1.87 -0.78
CA PHE A 136 5.57 0.42 -0.80
C PHE A 136 6.98 -0.01 -0.38
N GLY A 137 7.87 0.95 -0.10
CA GLY A 137 9.28 0.70 0.23
C GLY A 137 10.19 0.55 -0.99
N ASN A 138 11.46 0.19 -0.74
CA ASN A 138 12.51 0.13 -1.77
C ASN A 138 12.23 -0.94 -2.82
N MET A 139 11.54 -0.56 -3.90
CA MET A 139 11.49 -1.33 -5.14
C MET A 139 12.65 -0.93 -6.04
N THR A 140 13.86 -1.33 -5.68
CA THR A 140 15.08 -1.18 -6.51
C THR A 140 15.11 -2.12 -7.72
N GLY A 141 13.98 -2.71 -8.10
CA GLY A 141 13.91 -3.83 -9.05
C GLY A 141 13.67 -3.47 -10.52
N THR A 142 13.38 -2.22 -10.88
CA THR A 142 13.14 -1.87 -12.29
C THR A 142 13.66 -0.48 -12.61
N LEU A 143 14.89 -0.45 -13.15
CA LEU A 143 15.65 0.67 -13.70
C LEU A 143 15.80 1.94 -12.83
N GLY A 144 17.04 2.12 -12.34
CA GLY A 144 17.57 3.43 -11.97
C GLY A 144 17.87 3.55 -10.47
N SER A 145 19.12 3.31 -10.10
CA SER A 145 19.72 3.69 -8.82
C SER A 145 19.63 5.20 -8.51
N SER A 146 19.13 6.01 -9.46
CA SER A 146 18.86 7.44 -9.31
C SER A 146 17.38 7.78 -9.04
N SER A 147 16.40 6.94 -9.44
CA SER A 147 14.97 7.28 -9.26
C SER A 147 14.57 7.42 -7.80
N GLY A 148 15.05 6.54 -6.92
CA GLY A 148 14.73 6.62 -5.49
C GLY A 148 15.27 7.88 -4.78
N LYS A 149 16.33 8.51 -5.31
CA LYS A 149 16.83 9.79 -4.78
C LYS A 149 15.96 10.96 -5.23
N TYR A 150 15.54 10.95 -6.50
CA TYR A 150 14.63 11.96 -7.04
C TYR A 150 13.23 11.87 -6.41
N ASP A 151 12.70 10.66 -6.24
CA ASP A 151 11.42 10.43 -5.54
C ASP A 151 11.45 10.96 -4.11
N ARG A 152 12.54 10.70 -3.38
CA ARG A 152 12.72 11.21 -2.02
C ARG A 152 12.77 12.73 -2.02
N ALA A 153 13.59 13.34 -2.88
CA ALA A 153 13.68 14.80 -2.96
C ALA A 153 12.32 15.44 -3.32
N ASN A 154 11.58 14.86 -4.27
CA ASN A 154 10.25 15.34 -4.63
C ASN A 154 9.25 15.22 -3.47
N TRP A 155 9.27 14.10 -2.73
CA TRP A 155 8.45 13.92 -1.53
C TRP A 155 8.80 14.93 -0.44
N ASP A 156 10.10 15.11 -0.16
CA ASP A 156 10.55 16.04 0.87
C ASP A 156 10.13 17.48 0.52
N ASN A 157 10.23 17.89 -0.75
CA ASN A 157 9.73 19.17 -1.23
C ASN A 157 8.20 19.30 -1.10
N GLN A 158 7.45 18.21 -1.34
CA GLN A 158 6.00 18.20 -1.19
C GLN A 158 5.58 18.37 0.28
N VAL A 159 6.30 17.73 1.20
CA VAL A 159 6.08 17.90 2.65
C VAL A 159 6.44 19.31 3.10
N GLU A 160 7.56 19.85 2.64
CA GLU A 160 7.98 21.24 2.93
C GLU A 160 6.94 22.25 2.40
N THR A 161 6.38 22.00 1.22
CA THR A 161 5.29 22.82 0.65
C THR A 161 4.03 22.73 1.52
N PHE A 162 3.63 21.53 1.94
CA PHE A 162 2.47 21.34 2.80
C PHE A 162 2.64 22.01 4.19
N GLN A 163 3.83 21.89 4.78
CA GLN A 163 4.18 22.56 6.02
C GLN A 163 4.04 24.08 5.89
N ASN A 164 4.59 24.66 4.82
CA ASN A 164 4.63 26.12 4.64
C ASN A 164 3.30 26.72 4.16
N GLU A 165 2.59 26.05 3.25
CA GLU A 165 1.37 26.60 2.64
C GLU A 165 0.11 26.31 3.46
N ILE A 166 0.05 25.16 4.15
CA ILE A 166 -1.15 24.72 4.86
C ILE A 166 -0.96 24.82 6.38
N CYS A 167 0.10 24.21 6.92
CA CYS A 167 0.26 24.11 8.38
C CYS A 167 0.72 25.42 9.02
N THR A 168 1.71 26.11 8.45
CA THR A 168 2.27 27.35 9.02
C THR A 168 1.20 28.42 9.25
N PRO A 169 0.32 28.76 8.28
CA PRO A 169 -0.70 29.78 8.50
C PRO A 169 -1.69 29.41 9.61
N ILE A 170 -2.06 28.13 9.70
CA ILE A 170 -2.96 27.62 10.75
C ILE A 170 -2.30 27.74 12.12
N ILE A 171 -1.05 27.28 12.24
CA ILE A 171 -0.29 27.33 13.49
C ILE A 171 -0.01 28.78 13.90
N GLU A 172 0.28 29.68 12.95
CA GLU A 172 0.46 31.09 13.25
C GLU A 172 -0.82 31.76 13.78
N ASP A 173 -1.99 31.42 13.24
CA ASP A 173 -3.27 31.95 13.76
C ASP A 173 -3.53 31.41 15.19
N ASP A 174 -3.27 30.13 15.44
CA ASP A 174 -3.34 29.53 16.77
C ASP A 174 -2.34 30.18 17.75
N MET A 175 -1.12 30.48 17.29
CA MET A 175 -0.09 31.17 18.07
C MET A 175 -0.50 32.64 18.38
N ARG A 176 -1.14 33.34 17.44
CA ARG A 176 -1.71 34.68 17.67
C ARG A 176 -2.79 34.63 18.76
N PHE A 177 -3.63 33.61 18.73
CA PHE A 177 -4.64 33.41 19.75
C PHE A 177 -4.01 33.09 21.12
N ALA A 178 -3.09 32.14 21.18
CA ALA A 178 -2.40 31.75 22.41
C ALA A 178 -1.61 32.91 23.04
N SER A 179 -0.90 33.70 22.23
CA SER A 179 -0.14 34.87 22.69
C SER A 179 -1.04 35.95 23.29
N ALA A 180 -2.22 36.19 22.72
CA ALA A 180 -3.21 37.11 23.27
C ALA A 180 -3.75 36.67 24.64
N ILE A 181 -3.92 35.35 24.85
CA ILE A 181 -4.35 34.79 26.14
C ILE A 181 -3.23 34.87 27.18
N LEU A 182 -2.01 34.53 26.78
CA LEU A 182 -0.85 34.47 27.67
C LEU A 182 -0.24 35.84 27.98
N GLY A 183 -0.66 36.89 27.26
CA GLY A 183 -0.13 38.24 27.40
C GLY A 183 1.31 38.39 26.88
N VAL A 184 1.73 37.50 25.98
CA VAL A 184 3.04 37.53 25.32
C VAL A 184 2.90 38.25 23.98
N ASN A 185 3.92 38.98 23.53
CA ASN A 185 3.87 39.58 22.20
C ASN A 185 4.08 38.49 21.13
N PHE A 186 3.20 38.43 20.13
CA PHE A 186 3.29 37.46 19.04
C PHE A 186 4.61 37.59 18.27
N ASP A 187 5.12 38.81 18.11
CA ASP A 187 6.37 39.09 17.38
C ASP A 187 7.61 38.44 18.02
N ASP A 188 7.53 38.05 19.30
CA ASP A 188 8.60 37.38 20.02
C ASP A 188 8.58 35.86 19.82
N LEU A 189 7.51 35.31 19.23
CA LEU A 189 7.35 33.89 18.97
C LEU A 189 7.89 33.51 17.58
N LYS A 190 8.53 32.36 17.48
CA LYS A 190 9.05 31.81 16.22
C LYS A 190 8.59 30.38 16.02
N LEU A 191 8.09 30.09 14.82
CA LEU A 191 7.79 28.74 14.36
C LEU A 191 8.95 28.26 13.48
N GLU A 192 9.57 27.14 13.84
CA GLU A 192 10.61 26.49 13.06
C GLU A 192 10.24 25.03 12.82
N TRP A 193 10.17 24.65 11.55
CA TRP A 193 9.97 23.25 11.16
C TRP A 193 11.28 22.48 11.28
N VAL A 194 11.19 21.22 11.71
CA VAL A 194 12.33 20.30 11.61
C VAL A 194 12.64 20.06 10.14
N ASP A 195 13.92 20.15 9.77
CA ASP A 195 14.38 19.89 8.41
C ASP A 195 13.90 18.51 7.91
N VAL A 196 13.00 18.53 6.92
CA VAL A 196 12.39 17.33 6.32
C VAL A 196 13.44 16.44 5.65
N LYS A 197 14.53 17.05 5.17
CA LYS A 197 15.64 16.39 4.46
C LYS A 197 16.54 15.59 5.38
N GLU A 198 15.97 15.06 6.48
CA GLU A 198 16.63 14.41 7.60
C GLU A 198 17.92 13.73 7.14
N LYS A 199 19.03 14.41 7.45
CA LYS A 199 20.38 13.91 7.36
C LYS A 199 20.38 12.56 8.04
N GLY A 200 20.39 11.47 7.28
CA GLY A 200 20.32 10.13 7.84
C GLY A 200 21.35 10.02 8.97
N GLU A 201 20.99 9.37 10.08
CA GLU A 201 21.69 9.39 11.39
C GLU A 201 23.23 9.49 11.37
N LYS A 202 23.88 8.99 10.31
CA LYS A 202 25.30 9.18 9.99
C LYS A 202 25.74 10.65 9.85
N GLU A 203 25.04 11.48 9.08
CA GLU A 203 25.45 12.88 8.86
C GLU A 203 25.21 13.76 10.11
N THR A 204 24.18 13.46 10.90
CA THR A 204 23.97 14.06 12.23
C THR A 204 24.99 13.57 13.26
N ALA A 205 25.46 12.32 13.16
CA ALA A 205 26.52 11.79 14.02
C ALA A 205 27.90 12.36 13.68
N GLU A 206 28.17 12.64 12.40
CA GLU A 206 29.42 13.27 11.96
C GLU A 206 29.48 14.75 12.37
N THR A 207 28.37 15.49 12.24
CA THR A 207 28.30 16.88 12.73
C THR A 207 28.37 16.98 14.26
N ARG A 208 27.92 15.98 15.01
CA ARG A 208 28.11 15.90 16.48
C ARG A 208 29.55 15.60 16.91
N LYS A 209 30.39 15.02 16.03
CA LYS A 209 31.81 14.73 16.32
C LYS A 209 32.75 15.89 15.96
N LEU A 210 32.26 16.85 15.19
CA LEU A 210 33.01 18.04 14.75
C LEU A 210 32.84 19.26 15.67
N ASN A 211 31.92 19.20 16.63
CA ASN A 211 31.73 20.20 17.69
C ASN A 211 32.25 19.71 19.05
#